data_AF-A0A3S3QZW7-F1
#
_entry.id   AF-A0A3S3QZW7-F1
#
_cell.length_a   1.000
_cell.length_b   1.000
_cell.length_c   1.000
_cell.angle_alpha   90.00
_cell.angle_beta   90.00
_cell.angle_gamma   90.00
#
_symmetry.space_group_name_H-M   'P 1'
#
loop_
_entity.id
_entity.type
_entity.pdbx_description
1 polymer ?
#
loop_
_entity_poly.entity_id
_entity_poly.type
_entity_poly.pdbx_seq_one_letter_code
_entity_poly.pdbx_strand_id
1 'polypeptide(L)'
;MAGISRKNRLLRRSRAMWVSRRVWQPRLVFWAGAVSIGLISVLFALLADRAQALFHIMTGNEGGWRFYLPLVVTPLGFVLCAWLAHSFFPGSQGSGIPQAIAARHLRDEDDRSRILSLRLVAGKIALTVVGLACGASIGREGPTVQVGASLMLQAARWGGMAQARGLILAGSAAGIAAAFNTPLAGIVFAIEEMGRAYEARTNGLVLTAVILAGLASLGLLGNYTYFGVAKDTVAFATDWPLVLACGIVGGGVGALFSLLALKVMRRIRRWNALQPLPRALVVAAVCGFAVAVIG
;
A
#
# COMPACT_ATOMS: atom_id res chain seq x y z
N MET A 1 -20.77 -13.77 53.75
CA MET A 1 -20.07 -14.82 52.95
C MET A 1 -20.33 -14.78 51.43
N ALA A 2 -21.24 -13.96 50.88
CA ALA A 2 -21.54 -13.94 49.43
C ALA A 2 -20.52 -13.19 48.54
N GLY A 3 -19.71 -12.27 49.09
CA GLY A 3 -18.74 -11.45 48.31
C GLY A 3 -17.48 -12.18 47.86
N ILE A 4 -17.01 -13.17 48.63
CA ILE A 4 -15.76 -13.92 48.35
C ILE A 4 -15.95 -14.88 47.16
N SER A 5 -17.15 -15.45 47.01
CA SER A 5 -17.53 -16.32 45.89
C SER A 5 -17.53 -15.61 44.53
N ARG A 6 -18.00 -14.35 44.48
CA ARG A 6 -18.00 -13.53 43.24
C ARG A 6 -16.58 -13.17 42.79
N LYS A 7 -15.70 -12.79 43.71
CA LYS A 7 -14.29 -12.47 43.42
C LYS A 7 -13.55 -13.68 42.84
N ASN A 8 -13.76 -14.87 43.41
CA ASN A 8 -13.15 -16.11 42.92
C ASN A 8 -13.70 -16.58 41.56
N ARG A 9 -14.98 -16.32 41.26
CA ARG A 9 -15.55 -16.57 39.92
C ARG A 9 -14.98 -15.63 38.85
N LEU A 10 -14.79 -14.35 39.19
CA LEU A 10 -14.14 -13.37 38.30
C LEU A 10 -12.66 -13.72 38.07
N LEU A 11 -11.94 -14.14 39.11
CA LEU A 11 -10.54 -14.59 39.03
C LEU A 11 -10.37 -15.91 38.27
N ARG A 12 -11.31 -16.87 38.39
CA ARG A 12 -11.29 -18.10 37.57
C ARG A 12 -11.67 -17.82 36.10
N ARG A 13 -12.61 -16.91 35.83
CA ARG A 13 -12.93 -16.47 34.46
C ARG A 13 -11.77 -15.70 33.82
N SER A 14 -11.07 -14.84 34.57
CA SER A 14 -9.90 -14.14 34.06
C SER A 14 -8.74 -15.10 33.78
N ARG A 15 -8.43 -16.04 34.69
CA ARG A 15 -7.43 -17.10 34.42
C ARG A 15 -7.82 -18.01 33.25
N ALA A 16 -9.08 -18.40 33.12
CA ALA A 16 -9.55 -19.22 32.00
C ALA A 16 -9.48 -18.47 30.66
N MET A 17 -9.72 -17.15 30.64
CA MET A 17 -9.51 -16.32 29.44
C MET A 17 -8.02 -16.17 29.10
N TRP A 18 -7.14 -16.14 30.10
CA TRP A 18 -5.68 -16.05 29.91
C TRP A 18 -5.03 -17.35 29.45
N VAL A 19 -5.66 -18.50 29.64
CA VAL A 19 -5.09 -19.81 29.24
C VAL A 19 -5.87 -20.43 28.06
N SER A 20 -7.01 -19.85 27.67
CA SER A 20 -7.80 -20.38 26.56
C SER A 20 -7.11 -20.17 25.21
N ARG A 21 -6.71 -21.28 24.60
CA ARG A 21 -6.15 -21.34 23.24
C ARG A 21 -7.05 -20.64 22.20
N ARG A 22 -8.37 -20.69 22.38
CA ARG A 22 -9.35 -20.02 21.49
C ARG A 22 -9.28 -18.49 21.53
N VAL A 23 -8.80 -17.91 22.62
CA VAL A 23 -8.67 -16.44 22.77
C VAL A 23 -7.31 -15.96 22.28
N TRP A 24 -6.25 -16.73 22.56
CA TRP A 24 -4.88 -16.35 22.20
C TRP A 24 -4.52 -16.62 20.76
N GLN A 25 -5.05 -17.70 20.15
CA GLN A 25 -4.73 -18.04 18.77
C GLN A 25 -5.05 -16.90 17.78
N PRO A 26 -6.25 -16.29 17.77
CA PRO A 26 -6.54 -15.18 16.85
C PRO A 26 -5.65 -13.95 17.10
N ARG A 27 -5.29 -13.67 18.36
CA ARG A 27 -4.43 -12.53 18.74
C ARG A 27 -3.00 -12.72 18.27
N LEU A 28 -2.42 -13.90 18.51
CA LEU A 28 -1.07 -14.23 18.07
C LEU A 28 -0.97 -14.21 16.55
N VAL A 29 -1.97 -14.77 15.86
CA VAL A 29 -2.02 -14.74 14.39
C VAL A 29 -2.15 -13.30 13.87
N PHE A 30 -2.97 -12.47 14.52
CA PHE A 30 -3.09 -11.05 14.18
C PHE A 30 -1.78 -10.28 14.38
N TRP A 31 -1.09 -10.47 15.51
CA TRP A 31 0.19 -9.82 15.78
C TRP A 31 1.29 -10.29 14.83
N ALA A 32 1.35 -11.60 14.56
CA ALA A 32 2.26 -12.15 13.56
C ALA A 32 1.97 -11.58 12.17
N GLY A 33 0.69 -11.44 11.81
CA GLY A 33 0.25 -10.74 10.60
C GLY A 33 0.76 -9.30 10.54
N ALA A 34 0.55 -8.51 11.59
CA ALA A 34 1.02 -7.12 11.65
C ALA A 34 2.55 -6.99 11.53
N VAL A 35 3.31 -7.83 12.25
CA VAL A 35 4.78 -7.87 12.15
C VAL A 35 5.21 -8.26 10.74
N SER A 36 4.56 -9.26 10.13
CA SER A 36 4.88 -9.67 8.76
C SER A 36 4.67 -8.56 7.74
N ILE A 37 3.66 -7.69 7.92
CA ILE A 37 3.46 -6.50 7.08
C ILE A 37 4.65 -5.57 7.21
N GLY A 38 5.13 -5.31 8.44
CA GLY A 38 6.34 -4.50 8.66
C GLY A 38 7.55 -5.07 7.93
N LEU A 39 7.85 -6.35 8.14
CA LEU A 39 9.00 -7.04 7.52
C LEU A 39 8.92 -7.03 5.98
N ILE A 40 7.75 -7.34 5.42
CA ILE A 40 7.55 -7.38 3.96
C ILE A 40 7.59 -5.98 3.36
N SER A 41 7.05 -4.96 4.04
CA SER A 41 7.15 -3.56 3.60
C SER A 41 8.58 -3.06 3.60
N VAL A 42 9.40 -3.41 4.60
CA VAL A 42 10.84 -3.10 4.62
C VAL A 42 11.57 -3.79 3.47
N LEU A 43 11.34 -5.09 3.27
CA LEU A 43 11.92 -5.82 2.13
C LEU A 43 11.52 -5.17 0.81
N PHE A 44 10.26 -4.80 0.66
CA PHE A 44 9.76 -4.16 -0.55
C PHE A 44 10.39 -2.77 -0.75
N ALA A 45 10.55 -1.97 0.30
CA ALA A 45 11.29 -0.70 0.23
C ALA A 45 12.71 -0.91 -0.29
N LEU A 46 13.44 -1.84 0.32
CA LEU A 46 14.82 -2.17 -0.05
C LEU A 46 14.96 -2.71 -1.49
N LEU A 47 13.95 -3.43 -1.99
CA LEU A 47 13.93 -3.91 -3.38
C LEU A 47 13.58 -2.78 -4.36
N ALA A 48 12.64 -1.90 -4.00
CA ALA A 48 12.26 -0.73 -4.79
C ALA A 48 13.43 0.25 -4.95
N ASP A 49 14.12 0.56 -3.85
CA ASP A 49 15.28 1.47 -3.87
C ASP A 49 16.43 0.89 -4.71
N ARG A 50 16.69 -0.43 -4.59
CA ARG A 50 17.68 -1.13 -5.43
C ARG A 50 17.29 -1.16 -6.90
N ALA A 51 16.01 -1.36 -7.21
CA ALA A 51 15.51 -1.36 -8.58
C ALA A 51 15.69 0.02 -9.24
N GLN A 52 15.35 1.09 -8.51
CA GLN A 52 15.55 2.45 -8.99
C GLN A 52 17.05 2.78 -9.15
N ALA A 53 17.89 2.40 -8.17
CA ALA A 53 19.34 2.54 -8.29
C ALA A 53 19.90 1.79 -9.50
N LEU A 54 19.43 0.56 -9.75
CA LEU A 54 19.81 -0.23 -10.92
C LEU A 54 19.44 0.52 -12.22
N PHE A 55 18.23 1.06 -12.31
CA PHE A 55 17.81 1.84 -13.48
C PHE A 55 18.74 3.04 -13.72
N HIS A 56 19.06 3.82 -12.68
CA HIS A 56 19.99 4.95 -12.78
C HIS A 56 21.42 4.53 -13.17
N ILE A 57 21.92 3.40 -12.65
CA ILE A 57 23.22 2.85 -13.03
C ILE A 57 23.21 2.39 -14.50
N MET A 58 22.11 1.80 -14.97
CA MET A 58 21.95 1.33 -16.34
C MET A 58 21.96 2.49 -17.34
N THR A 59 21.21 3.55 -17.06
CA THR A 59 21.02 4.69 -17.97
C THR A 59 22.18 5.68 -17.93
N GLY A 60 22.91 5.77 -16.82
CA GLY A 60 24.12 6.58 -16.68
C GLY A 60 23.85 8.10 -16.72
N ASN A 61 24.59 8.87 -15.92
CA ASN A 61 24.47 10.33 -15.89
C ASN A 61 25.42 11.06 -16.85
N GLU A 62 26.29 10.31 -17.54
CA GLU A 62 27.33 10.86 -18.40
C GLU A 62 26.92 10.65 -19.86
N GLY A 63 26.69 11.76 -20.59
CA GLY A 63 26.02 11.86 -21.90
C GLY A 63 26.56 11.02 -23.05
N GLY A 64 26.45 9.69 -22.96
CA GLY A 64 26.74 8.71 -24.01
C GLY A 64 25.49 7.96 -24.48
N TRP A 65 25.68 6.88 -25.24
CA TRP A 65 24.58 6.07 -25.82
C TRP A 65 23.57 5.54 -24.78
N ARG A 66 24.00 5.39 -23.52
CA ARG A 66 23.17 4.91 -22.40
C ARG A 66 22.05 5.89 -22.04
N PHE A 67 22.21 7.16 -22.37
CA PHE A 67 21.16 8.18 -22.24
C PHE A 67 19.91 7.84 -23.07
N TYR A 68 20.08 7.17 -24.22
CA TYR A 68 18.97 6.77 -25.09
C TYR A 68 18.38 5.39 -24.74
N LEU A 69 18.98 4.66 -23.79
CA LEU A 69 18.53 3.34 -23.35
C LEU A 69 17.06 3.32 -22.85
N PRO A 70 16.57 4.34 -22.10
CA PRO A 70 15.17 4.38 -21.66
C PRO A 70 14.15 4.29 -22.80
N LEU A 71 14.48 4.82 -24.00
CA LEU A 71 13.58 4.80 -25.16
C LEU A 71 13.22 3.37 -25.60
N VAL A 72 14.00 2.37 -25.19
CA VAL A 72 13.75 0.95 -25.47
C VAL A 72 13.38 0.19 -24.19
N VAL A 73 14.14 0.38 -23.11
CA VAL A 73 13.95 -0.38 -21.86
C VAL A 73 12.62 -0.04 -21.19
N THR A 74 12.22 1.22 -21.11
CA THR A 74 10.99 1.63 -20.43
C THR A 74 9.73 1.12 -21.13
N PRO A 75 9.55 1.28 -22.46
CA PRO A 75 8.40 0.67 -23.16
C PRO A 75 8.34 -0.85 -23.01
N LEU A 76 9.46 -1.56 -23.20
CA LEU A 76 9.50 -3.02 -23.10
C LEU A 76 9.19 -3.49 -21.67
N GLY A 77 9.72 -2.81 -20.66
CA GLY A 77 9.41 -3.07 -19.25
C GLY A 77 7.93 -2.87 -18.94
N PHE A 78 7.31 -1.81 -19.47
CA PHE A 78 5.88 -1.56 -19.29
C PHE A 78 5.02 -2.64 -19.95
N VAL A 79 5.36 -3.05 -21.17
CA VAL A 79 4.69 -4.14 -21.88
C VAL A 79 4.82 -5.45 -21.11
N LEU A 80 6.02 -5.77 -20.62
CA LEU A 80 6.27 -6.95 -19.79
C LEU A 80 5.42 -6.94 -18.52
N CYS A 81 5.42 -5.82 -17.78
CA CYS A 81 4.61 -5.64 -16.59
C CYS A 81 3.11 -5.78 -16.88
N ALA A 82 2.62 -5.17 -17.96
CA ALA A 82 1.22 -5.27 -18.36
C ALA A 82 0.83 -6.71 -18.72
N TRP A 83 1.67 -7.41 -19.48
CA TRP A 83 1.47 -8.81 -19.84
C TRP A 83 1.46 -9.72 -18.61
N LEU A 84 2.42 -9.57 -17.71
CA LEU A 84 2.52 -10.35 -16.48
C LEU A 84 1.33 -10.09 -15.55
N ALA A 85 0.95 -8.82 -15.38
CA ALA A 85 -0.20 -8.43 -14.57
C ALA A 85 -1.52 -9.01 -15.11
N HIS A 86 -1.72 -8.98 -16.43
CA HIS A 86 -2.93 -9.55 -17.03
C HIS A 86 -2.95 -11.08 -17.01
N SER A 87 -1.83 -11.73 -17.26
CA SER A 87 -1.78 -13.18 -17.48
C SER A 87 -1.63 -13.97 -16.17
N PHE A 88 -0.85 -13.45 -15.21
CA PHE A 88 -0.50 -14.18 -14.00
C PHE A 88 -1.04 -13.55 -12.72
N PHE A 89 -1.27 -12.23 -12.68
CA PHE A 89 -1.67 -11.54 -11.46
C PHE A 89 -2.90 -10.65 -11.64
N PRO A 90 -4.03 -11.17 -12.16
CA PRO A 90 -5.24 -10.37 -12.33
C PRO A 90 -5.71 -9.84 -10.97
N GLY A 91 -5.84 -8.52 -10.83
CA GLY A 91 -6.10 -7.85 -9.56
C GLY A 91 -4.91 -7.07 -9.00
N SER A 92 -3.70 -7.24 -9.54
CA SER A 92 -2.51 -6.45 -9.15
C SER A 92 -2.40 -5.11 -9.88
N GLN A 93 -3.23 -4.83 -10.89
CA GLN A 93 -3.13 -3.61 -11.70
C GLN A 93 -3.39 -2.33 -10.90
N GLY A 94 -2.80 -1.21 -11.31
CA GLY A 94 -3.07 0.11 -10.70
C GLY A 94 -2.53 0.26 -9.27
N SER A 95 -3.07 1.23 -8.51
CA SER A 95 -2.52 1.64 -7.21
C SER A 95 -2.51 0.51 -6.17
N GLY A 96 -3.63 -0.14 -5.90
CA GLY A 96 -3.79 -1.08 -4.78
C GLY A 96 -4.72 -0.56 -3.69
N ILE A 97 -4.76 0.76 -3.49
CA ILE A 97 -5.71 1.42 -2.58
C ILE A 97 -7.17 1.15 -3.01
N PRO A 98 -7.57 1.33 -4.29
CA PRO A 98 -8.94 1.04 -4.71
C PRO A 98 -9.35 -0.42 -4.50
N GLN A 99 -8.40 -1.36 -4.64
CA GLN A 99 -8.63 -2.78 -4.40
C GLN A 99 -8.89 -3.06 -2.92
N ALA A 100 -8.11 -2.46 -2.02
CA ALA A 100 -8.34 -2.58 -0.58
C ALA A 100 -9.69 -1.96 -0.16
N ILE A 101 -10.06 -0.81 -0.74
CA ILE A 101 -11.39 -0.20 -0.54
C ILE A 101 -12.50 -1.13 -1.04
N ALA A 102 -12.39 -1.62 -2.27
CA ALA A 102 -13.38 -2.51 -2.88
C ALA A 102 -13.56 -3.78 -2.03
N ALA A 103 -12.47 -4.40 -1.59
CA ALA A 103 -12.46 -5.61 -0.77
C ALA A 103 -13.22 -5.48 0.55
N ARG A 104 -13.29 -4.28 1.13
CA ARG A 104 -14.07 -4.00 2.33
C ARG A 104 -15.58 -3.94 2.07
N HIS A 105 -15.98 -3.58 0.86
CA HIS A 105 -17.38 -3.50 0.46
C HIS A 105 -17.91 -4.84 -0.05
N LEU A 106 -17.04 -5.74 -0.49
CA LEU A 106 -17.38 -7.11 -0.87
C LEU A 106 -17.86 -7.93 0.33
N ARG A 107 -18.96 -8.66 0.13
CA ARG A 107 -19.53 -9.58 1.11
C ARG A 107 -18.97 -10.99 0.96
N ASP A 108 -18.76 -11.42 -0.28
CA ASP A 108 -18.23 -12.73 -0.62
C ASP A 108 -16.71 -12.81 -0.36
N GLU A 109 -16.26 -13.92 0.20
CA GLU A 109 -14.87 -14.21 0.48
C GLU A 109 -14.09 -14.56 -0.80
N ASP A 110 -14.75 -15.19 -1.77
CA ASP A 110 -14.16 -15.57 -3.05
C ASP A 110 -13.84 -14.32 -3.88
N ASP A 111 -14.79 -13.40 -3.98
CA ASP A 111 -14.56 -12.11 -4.66
C ASP A 111 -13.47 -11.28 -3.98
N ARG A 112 -13.40 -11.36 -2.64
CA ARG A 112 -12.31 -10.71 -1.90
C ARG A 112 -10.96 -11.35 -2.24
N SER A 113 -10.89 -12.67 -2.35
CA SER A 113 -9.66 -13.42 -2.66
C SER A 113 -9.11 -13.10 -4.06
N ARG A 114 -10.00 -12.73 -5.00
CA ARG A 114 -9.62 -12.32 -6.36
C ARG A 114 -8.84 -11.01 -6.41
N ILE A 115 -8.98 -10.15 -5.40
CA ILE A 115 -8.29 -8.84 -5.33
C ILE A 115 -7.34 -8.70 -4.15
N LEU A 116 -7.44 -9.58 -3.15
CA LEU A 116 -6.54 -9.68 -2.00
C LEU A 116 -6.14 -11.14 -1.76
N SER A 117 -4.89 -11.48 -2.08
CA SER A 117 -4.33 -12.84 -1.86
C SER A 117 -2.81 -12.80 -1.75
N LEU A 118 -2.21 -13.86 -1.19
CA LEU A 118 -0.75 -13.99 -1.15
C LEU A 118 -0.11 -14.04 -2.55
N ARG A 119 -0.81 -14.59 -3.54
CA ARG A 119 -0.38 -14.55 -4.95
C ARG A 119 -0.26 -13.10 -5.43
N LEU A 120 -1.23 -12.26 -5.09
CA LEU A 120 -1.21 -10.84 -5.42
C LEU A 120 -0.15 -10.07 -4.63
N VAL A 121 0.19 -10.48 -3.40
CA VAL A 121 1.33 -9.91 -2.67
C VAL A 121 2.62 -10.07 -3.47
N ALA A 122 2.94 -11.30 -3.87
CA ALA A 122 4.13 -11.60 -4.65
C ALA A 122 4.12 -10.87 -6.01
N GLY A 123 3.00 -10.93 -6.73
CA GLY A 123 2.84 -10.25 -8.00
C GLY A 123 2.98 -8.73 -7.89
N LYS A 124 2.36 -8.11 -6.89
CA LYS A 124 2.39 -6.66 -6.70
C LYS A 124 3.80 -6.16 -6.40
N ILE A 125 4.52 -6.85 -5.52
CA ILE A 125 5.92 -6.53 -5.20
C ILE A 125 6.78 -6.70 -6.45
N ALA A 126 6.74 -7.87 -7.10
CA ALA A 126 7.56 -8.17 -8.27
C ALA A 126 7.32 -7.18 -9.42
N LEU A 127 6.05 -6.90 -9.76
CA LEU A 127 5.72 -5.98 -10.85
C LEU A 127 6.11 -4.54 -10.55
N THR A 128 6.01 -4.10 -9.30
CA THR A 128 6.45 -2.75 -8.92
C THR A 128 7.97 -2.66 -8.99
N VAL A 129 8.69 -3.67 -8.50
CA VAL A 129 10.17 -3.74 -8.57
C VAL A 129 10.65 -3.76 -10.03
N VAL A 130 10.05 -4.58 -10.89
CA VAL A 130 10.38 -4.61 -12.33
C VAL A 130 10.05 -3.28 -12.99
N GLY A 131 8.89 -2.70 -12.68
CA GLY A 131 8.50 -1.37 -13.18
C GLY A 131 9.52 -0.30 -12.83
N LEU A 132 9.93 -0.22 -11.57
CA LEU A 132 10.97 0.71 -11.09
C LEU A 132 12.33 0.45 -11.75
N ALA A 133 12.72 -0.81 -11.92
CA ALA A 133 13.94 -1.19 -12.62
C ALA A 133 13.93 -0.82 -14.12
N CYS A 134 12.75 -0.57 -14.68
CA CYS A 134 12.56 -0.10 -16.05
C CYS A 134 12.24 1.40 -16.15
N GLY A 135 12.32 2.16 -15.04
CA GLY A 135 12.08 3.61 -15.04
C GLY A 135 10.61 4.02 -14.98
N ALA A 136 9.74 3.18 -14.42
CA ALA A 136 8.35 3.57 -14.20
C ALA A 136 8.27 4.68 -13.15
N SER A 137 7.55 5.77 -13.47
CA SER A 137 7.18 6.83 -12.53
C SER A 137 6.05 6.36 -11.61
N ILE A 138 6.37 5.45 -10.69
CA ILE A 138 5.45 4.85 -9.73
C ILE A 138 6.08 4.82 -8.34
N GLY A 139 5.23 4.83 -7.30
CA GLY A 139 5.63 4.64 -5.92
C GLY A 139 5.22 3.26 -5.39
N ARG A 140 5.87 2.85 -4.29
CA ARG A 140 5.49 1.64 -3.53
C ARG A 140 4.31 1.84 -2.58
N GLU A 141 3.81 3.07 -2.43
CA GLU A 141 2.76 3.45 -1.46
C GLU A 141 1.45 2.69 -1.67
N GLY A 142 0.86 2.78 -2.87
CA GLY A 142 -0.36 2.05 -3.19
C GLY A 142 -0.17 0.53 -3.12
N PRO A 143 0.91 -0.02 -3.71
CA PRO A 143 1.28 -1.43 -3.58
C PRO A 143 1.34 -1.95 -2.15
N THR A 144 1.97 -1.23 -1.22
CA THR A 144 2.08 -1.68 0.18
C THR A 144 0.74 -1.70 0.90
N VAL A 145 -0.22 -0.84 0.52
CA VAL A 145 -1.61 -0.92 1.03
C VAL A 145 -2.26 -2.24 0.65
N GLN A 146 -2.20 -2.63 -0.62
CA GLN A 146 -2.79 -3.88 -1.10
C GLN A 146 -2.09 -5.10 -0.50
N VAL A 147 -0.76 -5.03 -0.36
CA VAL A 147 0.04 -6.06 0.31
C VAL A 147 -0.39 -6.21 1.77
N GLY A 148 -0.46 -5.12 2.52
CA GLY A 148 -0.86 -5.12 3.92
C GLY A 148 -2.28 -5.65 4.14
N ALA A 149 -3.23 -5.19 3.31
CA ALA A 149 -4.60 -5.70 3.28
C ALA A 149 -4.65 -7.22 3.02
N SER A 150 -3.87 -7.72 2.06
CA SER A 150 -3.84 -9.14 1.68
C SER A 150 -3.24 -10.01 2.78
N LEU A 151 -2.14 -9.56 3.40
CA LEU A 151 -1.48 -10.27 4.50
C LEU A 151 -2.38 -10.34 5.73
N MET A 152 -3.03 -9.23 6.09
CA MET A 152 -3.92 -9.21 7.26
C MET A 152 -5.21 -9.99 7.01
N LEU A 153 -5.74 -9.98 5.79
CA LEU A 153 -6.86 -10.85 5.42
C LEU A 153 -6.46 -12.33 5.50
N GLN A 154 -5.25 -12.68 5.07
CA GLN A 154 -4.77 -14.06 5.17
C GLN A 154 -4.57 -14.48 6.64
N ALA A 155 -4.02 -13.59 7.48
CA ALA A 155 -3.94 -13.79 8.92
C ALA A 155 -5.33 -13.97 9.54
N ALA A 156 -6.34 -13.21 9.08
CA ALA A 156 -7.73 -13.37 9.50
C ALA A 156 -8.22 -14.81 9.28
N ARG A 157 -7.95 -15.37 8.10
CA ARG A 157 -8.33 -16.74 7.73
C ARG A 157 -7.66 -17.78 8.61
N TRP A 158 -6.35 -17.67 8.81
CA TRP A 158 -5.60 -18.60 9.69
C TRP A 158 -6.03 -18.49 11.17
N GLY A 159 -6.43 -17.30 11.60
CA GLY A 159 -6.87 -17.02 12.96
C GLY A 159 -8.37 -17.25 13.20
N GLY A 160 -9.16 -17.60 12.17
CA GLY A 160 -10.61 -17.78 12.29
C GLY A 160 -11.37 -16.48 12.66
N MET A 161 -10.88 -15.33 12.20
CA MET A 161 -11.42 -14.01 12.56
C MET A 161 -12.53 -13.57 11.59
N ALA A 162 -13.72 -13.24 12.12
CA ALA A 162 -14.87 -12.84 11.29
C ALA A 162 -14.83 -11.38 10.79
N GLN A 163 -14.01 -10.50 11.38
CA GLN A 163 -14.00 -9.05 11.13
C GLN A 163 -13.09 -8.67 9.95
N ALA A 164 -13.30 -9.28 8.79
CA ALA A 164 -12.46 -9.06 7.61
C ALA A 164 -12.37 -7.57 7.22
N ARG A 165 -13.45 -6.80 7.32
CA ARG A 165 -13.45 -5.36 7.00
C ARG A 165 -12.49 -4.55 7.87
N GLY A 166 -12.51 -4.79 9.18
CA GLY A 166 -11.63 -4.13 10.14
C GLY A 166 -10.18 -4.57 9.98
N LEU A 167 -9.96 -5.84 9.62
CA LEU A 167 -8.63 -6.42 9.39
C LEU A 167 -8.01 -5.92 8.08
N ILE A 168 -8.78 -5.80 7.00
CA ILE A 168 -8.31 -5.18 5.75
C ILE A 168 -7.92 -3.73 6.02
N LEU A 169 -8.76 -2.97 6.75
CA LEU A 169 -8.46 -1.60 7.15
C LEU A 169 -7.16 -1.51 7.97
N ALA A 170 -7.02 -2.35 9.00
CA ALA A 170 -5.83 -2.40 9.83
C ALA A 170 -4.57 -2.79 9.03
N GLY A 171 -4.68 -3.76 8.13
CA GLY A 171 -3.60 -4.18 7.24
C GLY A 171 -3.18 -3.09 6.25
N SER A 172 -4.16 -2.41 5.63
CA SER A 172 -3.92 -1.25 4.75
C SER A 172 -3.15 -0.13 5.47
N ALA A 173 -3.61 0.24 6.67
CA ALA A 173 -3.00 1.27 7.50
C ALA A 173 -1.56 0.89 7.92
N ALA A 174 -1.37 -0.35 8.36
CA ALA A 174 -0.07 -0.91 8.70
C ALA A 174 0.88 -0.92 7.49
N GLY A 175 0.37 -1.20 6.29
CA GLY A 175 1.12 -1.16 5.03
C GLY A 175 1.69 0.22 4.73
N ILE A 176 0.88 1.28 4.85
CA ILE A 176 1.35 2.68 4.71
C ILE A 176 2.36 3.02 5.80
N ALA A 177 2.02 2.76 7.07
CA ALA A 177 2.89 3.09 8.20
C ALA A 177 4.29 2.48 8.05
N ALA A 178 4.35 1.19 7.71
CA ALA A 178 5.62 0.49 7.51
C ALA A 178 6.34 0.91 6.23
N ALA A 179 5.62 1.32 5.18
CA ALA A 179 6.26 1.79 3.95
C ALA A 179 7.04 3.09 4.18
N PHE A 180 6.51 4.02 4.97
CA PHE A 180 7.10 5.35 5.13
C PHE A 180 7.78 5.59 6.47
N ASN A 181 7.82 4.57 7.33
CA ASN A 181 8.26 4.74 8.72
C ASN A 181 7.44 5.82 9.46
N THR A 182 6.14 5.93 9.15
CA THR A 182 5.23 6.98 9.67
C THR A 182 3.95 6.39 10.29
N PRO A 183 4.00 5.87 11.53
CA PRO A 183 2.84 5.28 12.20
C PRO A 183 1.62 6.22 12.28
N LEU A 184 1.85 7.51 12.59
CA LEU A 184 0.76 8.49 12.68
C LEU A 184 0.06 8.70 11.33
N ALA A 185 0.82 8.79 10.23
CA ALA A 185 0.26 8.93 8.89
C ALA A 185 -0.59 7.69 8.51
N GLY A 186 -0.14 6.49 8.87
CA GLY A 186 -0.93 5.27 8.68
C GLY A 186 -2.27 5.28 9.43
N ILE A 187 -2.30 5.83 10.65
CA ILE A 187 -3.54 5.98 11.44
C ILE A 187 -4.47 7.00 10.78
N VAL A 188 -3.95 8.18 10.42
CA VAL A 188 -4.76 9.23 9.76
C VAL A 188 -5.30 8.73 8.42
N PHE A 189 -4.49 8.04 7.62
CA PHE A 189 -4.92 7.41 6.37
C PHE A 189 -6.05 6.39 6.59
N ALA A 190 -5.98 5.61 7.68
CA ALA A 190 -7.05 4.67 8.04
C ALA A 190 -8.38 5.40 8.34
N ILE A 191 -8.30 6.60 8.92
CA ILE A 191 -9.45 7.41 9.31
C ILE A 191 -10.03 8.13 8.10
N GLU A 192 -9.20 8.86 7.35
CA GLU A 192 -9.64 9.79 6.31
C GLU A 192 -9.93 9.10 4.97
N GLU A 193 -9.01 8.26 4.50
CA GLU A 193 -9.11 7.68 3.15
C GLU A 193 -9.83 6.33 3.17
N MET A 194 -9.53 5.49 4.17
CA MET A 194 -10.15 4.18 4.25
C MET A 194 -11.48 4.18 5.02
N GLY A 195 -11.59 4.93 6.12
CA GLY A 195 -12.69 4.86 7.07
C GLY A 195 -13.88 5.75 6.71
N ARG A 196 -14.88 5.25 5.96
CA ARG A 196 -16.13 6.03 5.76
C ARG A 196 -17.04 6.13 6.99
N ALA A 197 -16.87 5.22 7.98
CA ALA A 197 -17.60 5.24 9.25
C ALA A 197 -16.70 4.70 10.36
N TYR A 198 -16.51 5.49 11.42
CA TYR A 198 -15.61 5.18 12.52
C TYR A 198 -16.31 4.27 13.55
N GLU A 199 -16.11 2.97 13.45
CA GLU A 199 -16.48 2.04 14.53
C GLU A 199 -15.36 2.00 15.56
N ALA A 200 -15.66 2.32 16.83
CA ALA A 200 -14.67 2.36 17.92
C ALA A 200 -13.85 1.06 18.10
N ARG A 201 -14.42 -0.10 17.73
CA ARG A 201 -13.71 -1.41 17.77
C ARG A 201 -12.61 -1.52 16.72
N THR A 202 -12.78 -0.85 15.58
CA THR A 202 -11.81 -0.84 14.48
C THR A 202 -10.58 0.01 14.84
N ASN A 203 -10.74 1.00 15.71
CA ASN A 203 -9.63 1.84 16.19
C ASN A 203 -8.54 1.02 16.89
N GLY A 204 -8.91 0.10 17.80
CA GLY A 204 -7.94 -0.72 18.53
C GLY A 204 -7.15 -1.68 17.62
N LEU A 205 -7.82 -2.30 16.64
CA LEU A 205 -7.15 -3.18 15.67
C LEU A 205 -6.19 -2.39 14.77
N VAL A 206 -6.63 -1.25 14.24
CA VAL A 206 -5.80 -0.38 13.39
C VAL A 206 -4.58 0.10 14.16
N LEU A 207 -4.77 0.67 15.36
CA LEU A 207 -3.67 1.15 16.20
C LEU A 207 -2.66 0.03 16.50
N THR A 208 -3.14 -1.14 16.92
CA THR A 208 -2.25 -2.27 17.25
C THR A 208 -1.47 -2.75 16.02
N ALA A 209 -2.14 -2.89 14.87
CA ALA A 209 -1.48 -3.33 13.64
C ALA A 209 -0.43 -2.32 13.17
N VAL A 210 -0.77 -1.02 13.18
CA VAL A 210 0.15 0.07 12.79
C VAL A 210 1.36 0.14 13.71
N ILE A 211 1.16 0.04 15.03
CA ILE A 211 2.26 0.06 16.00
C ILE A 211 3.17 -1.14 15.79
N LEU A 212 2.63 -2.35 15.65
CA LEU A 212 3.45 -3.55 15.46
C LEU A 212 4.21 -3.55 14.14
N ALA A 213 3.57 -3.15 13.04
CA ALA A 213 4.21 -3.03 11.75
C ALA A 213 5.28 -1.91 11.75
N GLY A 214 4.98 -0.78 12.38
CA GLY A 214 5.91 0.33 12.56
C GLY A 214 7.12 -0.05 13.42
N LEU A 215 6.93 -0.75 14.53
CA LEU A 215 8.02 -1.26 15.37
C LEU A 215 8.88 -2.28 14.63
N ALA A 216 8.28 -3.17 13.85
CA ALA A 216 9.03 -4.10 13.00
C ALA A 216 9.87 -3.36 11.94
N SER A 217 9.31 -2.30 11.34
CA SER A 217 10.04 -1.44 10.40
C SER A 217 11.19 -0.69 11.08
N LEU A 218 10.91 0.00 12.18
CA LEU A 218 11.90 0.73 12.99
C LEU A 218 13.01 -0.18 13.51
N GLY A 219 12.68 -1.41 13.90
CA GLY A 219 13.67 -2.38 14.37
C GLY A 219 14.67 -2.81 13.29
N LEU A 220 14.30 -2.74 12.00
CA LEU A 220 15.16 -3.11 10.89
C LEU A 220 15.87 -1.93 10.24
N LEU A 221 15.16 -0.83 10.00
CA LEU A 221 15.69 0.33 9.27
C LEU A 221 16.15 1.47 10.20
N GLY A 222 15.85 1.40 11.49
CA GLY A 222 16.06 2.50 12.42
C GLY A 222 15.08 3.65 12.22
N ASN A 223 15.32 4.74 12.95
CA ASN A 223 14.55 5.96 12.80
C ASN A 223 15.18 6.83 11.71
N TYR A 224 14.66 6.75 10.48
CA TYR A 224 15.09 7.57 9.35
C TYR A 224 13.94 8.42 8.81
N THR A 225 14.27 9.59 8.26
CA THR A 225 13.35 10.47 7.56
C THR A 225 13.52 10.31 6.05
N TYR A 226 12.52 9.70 5.39
CA TYR A 226 12.60 9.42 3.95
C TYR A 226 12.80 10.69 3.09
N PHE A 227 12.16 11.80 3.47
CA PHE A 227 12.27 13.09 2.76
C PHE A 227 13.26 14.07 3.41
N GLY A 228 14.06 13.64 4.39
CA GLY A 228 14.99 14.52 5.12
C GLY A 228 14.30 15.45 6.12
N VAL A 229 14.96 16.57 6.45
CA VAL A 229 14.50 17.56 7.44
C VAL A 229 14.50 18.94 6.79
N ALA A 230 13.34 19.61 6.78
CA ALA A 230 13.26 21.00 6.40
C ALA A 230 13.91 21.86 7.49
N LYS A 231 14.89 22.69 7.12
CA LYS A 231 15.61 23.58 8.06
C LYS A 231 14.96 24.95 8.20
N ASP A 232 14.06 25.29 7.29
CA ASP A 232 13.43 26.62 7.24
C ASP A 232 12.27 26.69 8.25
N THR A 233 12.26 27.76 9.03
CA THR A 233 11.16 28.08 9.96
C THR A 233 10.25 29.13 9.33
N VAL A 234 8.94 28.86 9.33
CA VAL A 234 7.93 29.78 8.78
C VAL A 234 7.93 31.09 9.57
N ALA A 235 8.13 32.22 8.88
CA ALA A 235 7.94 33.55 9.44
C ALA A 235 6.43 33.87 9.41
N PHE A 236 5.79 33.88 10.59
CA PHE A 236 4.34 33.79 10.74
C PHE A 236 3.52 34.92 10.08
N ALA A 237 4.10 36.06 9.69
CA ALA A 237 3.34 37.15 9.08
C ALA A 237 3.43 37.20 7.54
N THR A 238 4.59 36.86 6.97
CA THR A 238 4.86 37.00 5.53
C THR A 238 4.50 35.77 4.73
N ASP A 239 4.49 34.59 5.37
CA ASP A 239 4.44 33.32 4.65
C ASP A 239 3.01 32.77 4.50
N TRP A 240 2.06 33.22 5.34
CA TRP A 240 0.66 32.78 5.30
C TRP A 240 -0.05 33.07 3.96
N PRO A 241 0.13 34.24 3.32
CA PRO A 241 -0.41 34.47 1.98
C PRO A 241 0.12 33.46 0.95
N LEU A 242 1.42 33.10 1.02
CA LEU A 242 1.99 32.07 0.16
C LEU A 242 1.40 30.69 0.48
N VAL A 243 1.23 30.34 1.76
CA VAL A 243 0.58 29.07 2.17
C VAL A 243 -0.84 28.97 1.60
N LEU A 244 -1.64 30.04 1.68
CA LEU A 244 -2.98 30.09 1.10
C LEU A 244 -2.95 29.98 -0.43
N ALA A 245 -2.03 30.70 -1.08
CA ALA A 245 -1.85 30.61 -2.52
C ALA A 245 -1.47 29.19 -2.96
N CYS A 246 -0.54 28.54 -2.26
CA CYS A 246 -0.16 27.14 -2.48
C CYS A 246 -1.37 26.21 -2.30
N GLY A 247 -2.21 26.44 -1.30
CA GLY A 247 -3.42 25.66 -1.07
C GLY A 247 -4.44 25.80 -2.22
N ILE A 248 -4.72 27.03 -2.65
CA ILE A 248 -5.70 27.31 -3.71
C ILE A 248 -5.19 26.81 -5.07
N VAL A 249 -3.95 27.17 -5.44
CA VAL A 249 -3.36 26.79 -6.73
C VAL A 249 -3.11 25.28 -6.76
N GLY A 250 -2.53 24.71 -5.71
CA GLY A 250 -2.31 23.27 -5.59
C GLY A 250 -3.62 22.48 -5.64
N GLY A 251 -4.66 22.95 -4.94
CA GLY A 251 -6.00 22.36 -5.00
C GLY A 251 -6.60 22.42 -6.41
N GLY A 252 -6.49 23.57 -7.09
CA GLY A 252 -6.98 23.75 -8.46
C GLY A 252 -6.27 22.85 -9.48
N VAL A 253 -4.94 22.81 -9.44
CA VAL A 253 -4.12 21.94 -10.31
C VAL A 253 -4.36 20.47 -10.01
N GLY A 254 -4.47 20.09 -8.74
CA GLY A 254 -4.79 18.72 -8.32
C GLY A 254 -6.18 18.26 -8.77
N ALA A 255 -7.18 19.14 -8.72
CA ALA A 255 -8.51 18.87 -9.25
C ALA A 255 -8.48 18.67 -10.77
N LEU A 256 -7.76 19.53 -11.51
CA LEU A 256 -7.59 19.39 -12.96
C LEU A 256 -6.89 18.08 -13.31
N PHE A 257 -5.79 17.75 -12.63
CA PHE A 257 -5.07 16.49 -12.80
C PHE A 257 -6.01 15.28 -12.59
N SER A 258 -6.77 15.28 -11.51
CA SER A 258 -7.71 14.21 -11.18
C SER A 258 -8.79 14.05 -12.26
N LEU A 259 -9.35 15.15 -12.76
CA LEU A 259 -10.35 15.13 -13.84
C LEU A 259 -9.78 14.55 -15.13
N LEU A 260 -8.58 14.98 -15.53
CA LEU A 260 -7.90 14.49 -16.73
C LEU A 260 -7.53 13.02 -16.60
N ALA A 261 -6.93 12.61 -15.48
CA ALA A 261 -6.58 11.22 -15.20
C ALA A 261 -7.82 10.31 -15.28
N LEU A 262 -8.93 10.69 -14.63
CA LEU A 262 -10.18 9.93 -14.69
C LEU A 262 -10.79 9.87 -16.09
N LYS A 263 -10.68 10.95 -16.88
CA LYS A 263 -11.17 10.98 -18.27
C LYS A 263 -10.35 10.03 -19.16
N VAL A 264 -9.02 10.10 -19.06
CA VAL A 264 -8.08 9.26 -19.81
C VAL A 264 -8.26 7.79 -19.42
N MET A 265 -8.27 7.47 -18.12
CA MET A 265 -8.46 6.11 -17.63
C MET A 265 -9.79 5.50 -18.08
N ARG A 266 -10.89 6.28 -18.07
CA ARG A 266 -12.19 5.82 -18.57
C ARG A 266 -12.16 5.55 -20.08
N ARG A 267 -11.47 6.39 -20.86
CA ARG A 267 -11.31 6.20 -22.31
C ARG A 267 -10.48 4.96 -22.62
N ILE A 268 -9.34 4.79 -21.95
CA ILE A 268 -8.47 3.60 -22.06
C ILE A 268 -9.24 2.34 -21.71
N ARG A 269 -9.98 2.34 -20.58
CA ARG A 269 -10.78 1.18 -20.17
C ARG A 269 -11.82 0.77 -21.22
N ARG A 270 -12.53 1.74 -21.80
CA ARG A 270 -13.50 1.48 -22.88
C ARG A 270 -12.82 0.94 -24.14
N TRP A 271 -11.65 1.45 -24.49
CA TRP A 271 -10.91 0.98 -25.65
C TRP A 271 -10.36 -0.44 -25.47
N ASN A 272 -9.81 -0.74 -24.28
CA ASN A 272 -9.28 -2.05 -23.95
C ASN A 272 -10.37 -3.12 -23.84
N ALA A 273 -11.61 -2.75 -23.50
CA ALA A 273 -12.71 -3.71 -23.31
C ALA A 273 -12.98 -4.61 -24.54
N LEU A 274 -12.66 -4.15 -25.75
CA LEU A 274 -12.85 -4.91 -26.99
C LEU A 274 -11.78 -6.00 -27.20
N GLN A 275 -10.54 -5.73 -26.79
CA GLN A 275 -9.42 -6.69 -26.87
C GLN A 275 -8.49 -6.45 -25.66
N PRO A 276 -8.81 -7.03 -24.49
CA PRO A 276 -8.24 -6.64 -23.21
C PRO A 276 -6.71 -6.71 -23.16
N LEU A 277 -6.13 -7.81 -23.62
CA LEU A 277 -4.68 -7.99 -23.56
C LEU A 277 -3.94 -7.20 -24.66
N PRO A 278 -4.19 -7.40 -25.96
CA PRO A 278 -3.41 -6.71 -27.00
C PRO A 278 -3.45 -5.18 -26.87
N ARG A 279 -4.63 -4.61 -26.57
CA ARG A 279 -4.76 -3.16 -26.43
C ARG A 279 -4.12 -2.64 -25.15
N ALA A 280 -4.17 -3.40 -24.04
CA ALA A 280 -3.42 -3.04 -22.84
C ALA A 280 -1.91 -3.01 -23.10
N LEU A 281 -1.36 -3.94 -23.89
CA LEU A 281 0.05 -3.93 -24.27
C LEU A 281 0.41 -2.71 -25.12
N VAL A 282 -0.46 -2.33 -26.07
CA VAL A 282 -0.26 -1.10 -26.87
C VAL A 282 -0.28 0.14 -25.98
N VAL A 283 -1.24 0.27 -25.05
CA VAL A 283 -1.24 1.37 -24.09
C VAL A 283 0.04 1.39 -23.27
N ALA A 284 0.48 0.23 -22.76
CA ALA A 284 1.69 0.12 -21.97
C ALA A 284 2.94 0.56 -22.75
N ALA A 285 3.07 0.15 -24.02
CA ALA A 285 4.15 0.56 -24.90
C ALA A 285 4.15 2.08 -25.14
N VAL A 286 2.99 2.66 -25.47
CA VAL A 286 2.86 4.10 -25.72
C VAL A 286 3.14 4.91 -24.45
N CYS A 287 2.62 4.49 -23.30
CA CYS A 287 2.89 5.14 -22.03
C CYS A 287 4.37 5.03 -21.64
N GLY A 288 4.99 3.86 -21.80
CA GLY A 288 6.41 3.68 -21.50
C GLY A 288 7.31 4.52 -22.41
N PHE A 289 6.94 4.67 -23.68
CA PHE A 289 7.65 5.55 -24.62
C PHE A 289 7.49 7.03 -24.23
N ALA A 290 6.26 7.45 -23.90
CA ALA A 290 6.02 8.82 -23.45
C ALA A 290 6.82 9.15 -22.17
N VAL A 291 6.87 8.24 -21.20
CA VAL A 291 7.69 8.40 -19.98
C VAL A 291 9.17 8.53 -20.34
N ALA A 292 9.68 7.65 -21.21
CA ALA A 292 11.09 7.71 -21.63
C ALA A 292 11.48 9.00 -22.36
N VAL A 293 10.54 9.61 -23.10
CA VAL A 293 10.77 10.90 -23.79
C VAL A 293 10.72 12.08 -22.82
N ILE A 294 9.84 12.05 -21.82
CA ILE A 294 9.70 13.12 -20.83
C ILE A 294 10.91 13.17 -19.89
N GLY A 295 11.43 11.99 -19.51
CA GLY A 295 12.49 11.85 -18.50
C GLY A 295 11.94 11.52 -17.12
#